data_AF-A0A9X8CUE1-F1
#
_entry.id   AF-A0A9X8CUE1-F1
#
_cell.length_a   1.000
_cell.length_b   1.000
_cell.length_c   1.000
_cell.angle_alpha   90.00
_cell.angle_beta   90.00
_cell.angle_gamma   90.00
#
_symmetry.space_group_name_H-M   'P 1'
#
loop_
_entity.id
_entity.type
_entity.pdbx_description
1 polymer ?
#
loop_
_entity_poly.entity_id
_entity_poly.type
_entity_poly.pdbx_seq_one_letter_code
_entity_poly.pdbx_strand_id
1 'polypeptide(L)'
;MRERYLFERKYIRKDNELKIPSKWEKLIGEDTVKILCKEYKEISSFFSENTQYYEQEAPSNVEYMEILEMYLAGSYKSEIIIENTMKDKLFFTFYIPFFKLARYYSRRKYGDILEKYFSKGIYEELYSALACVATRVLVNEIQFLENKLVGKNANEKYSAYVKMYLSNDEYIEELFQFYPLLLRCILEKICSVVEFYHQLIANYAQTECQFRYCGT
;
A
#
# COMPACT_ATOMS: atom_id res chain seq x y z
N MET A 1 17.56 -5.52 1.05
CA MET A 1 16.11 -5.82 0.99
C MET A 1 15.91 -7.27 0.56
N ARG A 2 15.03 -8.06 1.19
CA ARG A 2 14.66 -9.38 0.62
C ARG A 2 13.66 -9.15 -0.50
N GLU A 3 14.19 -8.84 -1.69
CA GLU A 3 13.46 -8.46 -2.90
C GLU A 3 12.32 -9.44 -3.25
N ARG A 4 12.47 -10.71 -2.90
CA ARG A 4 11.51 -11.81 -3.10
C ARG A 4 10.07 -11.55 -2.67
N TYR A 5 9.84 -10.67 -1.69
CA TYR A 5 8.50 -10.34 -1.20
C TYR A 5 7.84 -9.16 -1.96
N LEU A 6 8.60 -8.46 -2.80
CA LEU A 6 8.06 -7.41 -3.67
C LEU A 6 7.42 -7.99 -4.93
N PHE A 7 7.67 -9.26 -5.24
CA PHE A 7 7.21 -9.93 -6.46
C PHE A 7 6.11 -10.96 -6.16
N GLU A 8 5.28 -11.25 -7.17
CA GLU A 8 4.27 -12.30 -7.07
C GLU A 8 4.91 -13.68 -7.12
N ARG A 9 4.43 -14.57 -6.25
CA ARG A 9 4.81 -15.98 -6.27
C ARG A 9 3.86 -16.72 -7.19
N LYS A 10 4.42 -17.50 -8.11
CA LYS A 10 3.64 -18.42 -8.93
C LYS A 10 4.01 -19.85 -8.56
N TYR A 11 3.07 -20.52 -7.92
CA TYR A 11 3.26 -21.88 -7.42
C TYR A 11 3.42 -22.87 -8.58
N ILE A 12 4.40 -23.77 -8.49
CA ILE A 12 4.64 -24.81 -9.48
C ILE A 12 3.49 -25.81 -9.38
N ARG A 13 2.81 -25.99 -10.50
CA ARG A 13 1.68 -26.88 -10.66
C ARG A 13 2.05 -28.31 -10.26
N LYS A 14 1.28 -28.89 -9.34
CA LYS A 14 1.18 -30.34 -9.14
C LYS A 14 -0.27 -30.74 -9.33
N ASP A 15 -0.55 -31.60 -10.30
CA ASP A 15 -1.89 -32.15 -10.57
C ASP A 15 -2.33 -33.19 -9.51
N ASN A 16 -1.71 -33.17 -8.33
CA ASN A 16 -2.07 -34.09 -7.25
C ASN A 16 -3.25 -33.53 -6.48
N GLU A 17 -4.08 -34.41 -5.90
CA GLU A 17 -5.17 -34.04 -5.00
C GLU A 17 -4.63 -33.18 -3.85
N LEU A 18 -4.84 -31.86 -3.95
CA LEU A 18 -4.36 -30.89 -2.99
C LEU A 18 -5.18 -31.06 -1.70
N LYS A 19 -4.59 -31.73 -0.70
CA LYS A 19 -5.15 -31.76 0.65
C LYS A 19 -5.04 -30.36 1.25
N ILE A 20 -6.17 -29.67 1.36
CA ILE A 20 -6.27 -28.39 2.02
C ILE A 20 -6.21 -28.63 3.54
N PRO A 21 -5.25 -28.05 4.27
CA PRO A 21 -5.21 -28.13 5.73
C PRO A 21 -6.42 -27.44 6.36
N SER A 22 -7.02 -28.09 7.36
CA SER A 22 -8.22 -27.60 8.07
C SER A 22 -8.07 -26.23 8.74
N LYS A 23 -6.82 -25.74 8.90
CA LYS A 23 -6.55 -24.39 9.41
C LYS A 23 -7.17 -23.29 8.54
N TRP A 24 -7.19 -23.48 7.22
CA TRP A 24 -7.71 -22.47 6.29
C TRP A 24 -9.23 -22.43 6.31
N GLU A 25 -9.88 -23.60 6.37
CA GLU A 25 -11.33 -23.72 6.54
C GLU A 25 -11.79 -23.04 7.84
N LYS A 26 -11.03 -23.19 8.93
CA LYS A 26 -11.30 -22.49 10.20
C LYS A 26 -11.10 -20.98 10.13
N LEU A 27 -10.18 -20.49 9.31
CA LEU A 27 -9.82 -19.07 9.28
C LEU A 27 -10.76 -18.24 8.40
N ILE A 28 -11.15 -18.76 7.24
CA ILE A 28 -11.91 -18.01 6.22
C ILE A 28 -13.22 -18.68 5.79
N GLY A 29 -13.54 -19.84 6.36
CA GLY A 29 -14.78 -20.60 6.09
C GLY A 29 -14.63 -21.63 4.97
N GLU A 30 -15.21 -22.81 5.17
CA GLU A 30 -15.14 -23.95 4.23
C GLU A 30 -15.68 -23.59 2.83
N ASP A 31 -16.81 -22.88 2.76
CA ASP A 31 -17.43 -22.48 1.49
C ASP A 31 -16.55 -21.49 0.72
N THR A 32 -15.98 -20.51 1.42
CA THR A 32 -15.03 -19.54 0.84
C THR A 32 -13.81 -20.25 0.28
N VAL A 33 -13.24 -21.19 1.03
CA VAL A 33 -12.09 -22.00 0.59
C VAL A 33 -12.43 -22.77 -0.67
N LYS A 34 -13.59 -23.45 -0.72
CA LYS A 34 -14.02 -24.21 -1.90
C LYS A 34 -14.20 -23.32 -3.13
N ILE A 35 -14.84 -22.16 -2.98
CA ILE A 35 -15.01 -21.19 -4.09
C ILE A 35 -13.65 -20.72 -4.58
N LEU A 36 -12.78 -20.26 -3.67
CA LEU A 36 -11.46 -19.75 -4.03
C LEU A 36 -10.60 -20.81 -4.72
N CYS A 37 -10.59 -22.05 -4.23
CA CYS A 37 -9.84 -23.14 -4.85
C CYS A 37 -10.40 -23.59 -6.21
N LYS A 38 -11.70 -23.41 -6.44
CA LYS A 38 -12.34 -23.70 -7.72
C LYS A 38 -12.03 -22.63 -8.76
N GLU A 39 -12.16 -21.36 -8.38
CA GLU A 39 -11.99 -20.21 -9.28
C GLU A 39 -10.51 -19.88 -9.53
N TYR A 40 -9.65 -20.09 -8.53
CA TYR A 40 -8.23 -19.72 -8.57
C TYR A 40 -7.33 -20.91 -8.20
N LYS A 41 -6.71 -21.52 -9.22
CA LYS A 41 -5.88 -22.73 -9.07
C LYS A 41 -4.57 -22.47 -8.31
N GLU A 42 -4.12 -21.23 -8.26
CA GLU A 42 -2.97 -20.80 -7.47
C GLU A 42 -3.29 -20.84 -5.98
N ILE A 43 -4.53 -20.52 -5.59
CA ILE A 43 -4.99 -20.52 -4.20
C ILE A 43 -5.01 -21.94 -3.63
N SER A 44 -5.43 -22.93 -4.41
CA SER A 44 -5.40 -24.32 -3.97
C SER A 44 -3.97 -24.80 -3.70
N SER A 45 -3.00 -24.41 -4.54
CA SER A 45 -1.58 -24.71 -4.35
C SER A 45 -0.99 -23.99 -3.14
N PHE A 46 -1.42 -22.75 -2.88
CA PHE A 46 -1.03 -22.01 -1.68
C PHE A 46 -1.55 -22.67 -0.41
N PHE A 47 -2.84 -23.02 -0.38
CA PHE A 47 -3.45 -23.64 0.81
C PHE A 47 -2.87 -25.01 1.11
N SER A 48 -2.51 -25.80 0.10
CA SER A 48 -1.89 -27.11 0.28
C SER A 48 -0.45 -27.06 0.81
N GLU A 49 0.04 -25.89 1.23
CA GLU A 49 1.41 -25.68 1.69
C GLU A 49 2.47 -26.09 0.64
N ASN A 50 2.14 -25.98 -0.66
CA ASN A 50 3.12 -26.28 -1.71
C ASN A 50 4.30 -25.30 -1.59
N THR A 51 5.48 -25.82 -1.28
CA THR A 51 6.71 -25.01 -1.12
C THR A 51 7.44 -24.76 -2.43
N GLN A 52 7.01 -25.40 -3.53
CA GLN A 52 7.59 -25.23 -4.85
C GLN A 52 6.86 -24.09 -5.60
N TYR A 53 7.52 -22.95 -5.71
CA TYR A 53 7.07 -21.80 -6.49
C TYR A 53 8.26 -21.19 -7.23
N TYR A 54 7.98 -20.50 -8.34
CA TYR A 54 8.92 -19.54 -8.90
C TYR A 54 8.44 -18.14 -8.56
N GLU A 55 9.40 -17.24 -8.39
CA GLU A 55 9.12 -15.81 -8.37
C GLU A 55 8.84 -15.39 -9.81
N GLN A 56 7.75 -14.68 -10.04
CA GLN A 56 7.49 -14.12 -11.35
C GLN A 56 8.56 -13.05 -11.60
N GLU A 57 9.39 -13.22 -12.64
CA GLU A 57 10.54 -12.36 -12.95
C GLU A 57 10.15 -10.88 -13.17
N ALA A 58 8.88 -10.62 -13.50
CA ALA A 58 8.28 -9.30 -13.49
C ALA A 58 6.83 -9.40 -12.98
N PRO A 59 6.38 -8.52 -12.06
CA PRO A 59 4.96 -8.40 -11.74
C PRO A 59 4.20 -8.10 -13.04
N SER A 60 3.03 -8.72 -13.22
CA SER A 60 2.15 -8.37 -14.34
C SER A 60 1.64 -6.91 -14.25
N ASN A 61 1.78 -6.28 -13.08
CA ASN A 61 1.35 -4.93 -12.81
C ASN A 61 2.47 -3.91 -13.12
N VAL A 62 2.45 -3.38 -14.35
CA VAL A 62 3.37 -2.32 -14.82
C VAL A 62 3.34 -1.10 -13.91
N GLU A 63 2.17 -0.72 -13.41
CA GLU A 63 2.00 0.48 -12.60
C GLU A 63 2.68 0.36 -11.24
N TYR A 64 2.65 -0.84 -10.66
CA TYR A 64 3.37 -1.14 -9.41
C TYR A 64 4.89 -1.03 -9.61
N MET A 65 5.41 -1.51 -10.74
CA MET A 65 6.85 -1.42 -11.02
C MET A 65 7.30 0.02 -11.20
N GLU A 66 6.53 0.82 -11.94
CA GLU A 66 6.80 2.25 -12.12
C GLU A 66 6.91 2.98 -10.78
N ILE A 67 5.93 2.79 -9.88
CA ILE A 67 5.94 3.49 -8.59
C ILE A 67 7.05 2.95 -7.66
N LEU A 68 7.38 1.65 -7.74
CA LEU A 68 8.48 1.06 -6.99
C LEU A 68 9.82 1.65 -7.43
N GLU A 69 10.06 1.79 -8.73
CA GLU A 69 11.26 2.44 -9.26
C GLU A 69 11.36 3.90 -8.78
N MET A 70 10.24 4.64 -8.81
CA MET A 70 10.20 6.02 -8.29
C MET A 70 10.49 6.09 -6.79
N TYR A 71 9.99 5.12 -6.01
CA TYR A 71 10.26 5.02 -4.58
C TYR A 71 11.74 4.76 -4.31
N LEU A 72 12.33 3.77 -4.98
CA LEU A 72 13.75 3.39 -4.82
C LEU A 72 14.69 4.51 -5.29
N ALA A 73 14.34 5.21 -6.36
CA ALA A 73 15.12 6.35 -6.86
C ALA A 73 15.04 7.59 -5.94
N GLY A 74 14.10 7.62 -4.99
CA GLY A 74 13.92 8.75 -4.06
C GLY A 74 13.52 10.07 -4.74
N SER A 75 13.08 10.04 -6.01
CA SER A 75 12.80 11.24 -6.81
C SER A 75 11.67 12.10 -6.24
N TYR A 76 10.79 11.49 -5.45
CA TYR A 76 9.66 12.15 -4.79
C TYR A 76 10.05 12.97 -3.55
N LYS A 77 11.26 12.80 -3.00
CA LYS A 77 11.65 13.43 -1.72
C LYS A 77 11.58 14.97 -1.76
N SER A 78 11.77 15.56 -2.95
CA SER A 78 11.68 17.00 -3.20
C SER A 78 10.26 17.56 -3.28
N GLU A 79 9.22 16.72 -3.36
CA GLU A 79 7.84 17.18 -3.35
C GLU A 79 7.51 17.86 -2.01
N ILE A 80 6.76 18.96 -2.09
CA ILE A 80 6.30 19.72 -0.93
C ILE A 80 4.85 19.38 -0.66
N ILE A 81 4.53 18.95 0.56
CA ILE A 81 3.15 18.72 1.00
C ILE A 81 2.78 19.72 2.10
N ILE A 82 1.50 20.09 2.15
CA ILE A 82 0.97 20.93 3.23
C ILE A 82 0.68 20.03 4.42
N GLU A 83 1.64 19.88 5.33
CA GLU A 83 1.56 18.92 6.44
C GLU A 83 0.44 19.23 7.45
N ASN A 84 0.01 20.50 7.54
CA ASN A 84 -0.92 20.94 8.58
C ASN A 84 -2.27 20.22 8.56
N THR A 85 -2.73 19.73 7.40
CA THR A 85 -4.00 19.01 7.31
C THR A 85 -3.96 17.61 7.92
N MET A 86 -2.76 17.07 8.19
CA MET A 86 -2.58 15.67 8.59
C MET A 86 -2.00 15.49 10.00
N LYS A 87 -1.71 16.57 10.72
CA LYS A 87 -1.06 16.51 12.05
C LYS A 87 -1.87 15.77 13.11
N ASP A 88 -3.19 15.78 12.99
CA ASP A 88 -4.08 15.09 13.94
C ASP A 88 -4.28 13.60 13.61
N LYS A 89 -3.70 13.12 12.51
CA LYS A 89 -3.80 11.73 12.09
C LYS A 89 -2.78 10.87 12.84
N LEU A 90 -3.18 9.62 13.13
CA LEU A 90 -2.28 8.68 13.79
C LEU A 90 -1.08 8.39 12.89
N PHE A 91 0.12 8.38 13.46
CA PHE A 91 1.36 8.04 12.76
C PHE A 91 1.62 8.93 11.53
N PHE A 92 1.12 10.17 11.51
CA PHE A 92 1.14 11.01 10.30
C PHE A 92 2.52 11.12 9.64
N THR A 93 3.61 11.17 10.42
CA THR A 93 4.99 11.27 9.92
C THR A 93 5.36 10.10 9.02
N PHE A 94 4.86 8.90 9.29
CA PHE A 94 5.05 7.72 8.46
C PHE A 94 4.42 7.89 7.06
N TYR A 95 3.30 8.59 6.96
CA TYR A 95 2.57 8.72 5.69
C TYR A 95 3.09 9.86 4.79
N ILE A 96 3.85 10.81 5.35
CA ILE A 96 4.38 11.97 4.61
C ILE A 96 5.18 11.57 3.35
N PRO A 97 6.15 10.63 3.42
CA PRO A 97 6.88 10.19 2.24
C PRO A 97 5.97 9.60 1.16
N PHE A 98 4.91 8.89 1.55
CA PHE A 98 3.97 8.26 0.62
C PHE A 98 3.02 9.28 -0.02
N PHE A 99 2.67 10.36 0.67
CA PHE A 99 1.93 11.47 0.08
C PHE A 99 2.76 12.22 -0.96
N LYS A 100 4.05 12.42 -0.69
CA LYS A 100 5.01 12.97 -1.65
C LYS A 100 5.12 12.06 -2.88
N LEU A 101 5.29 10.76 -2.65
CA LEU A 101 5.35 9.76 -3.73
C LEU A 101 4.08 9.75 -4.58
N ALA A 102 2.90 9.76 -3.97
CA ALA A 102 1.62 9.79 -4.68
C ALA A 102 1.48 11.02 -5.58
N ARG A 103 1.91 12.19 -5.11
CA ARG A 103 1.90 13.43 -5.90
C ARG A 103 2.88 13.38 -7.06
N TYR A 104 4.11 12.95 -6.80
CA TYR A 104 5.13 12.78 -7.84
C TYR A 104 4.67 11.78 -8.91
N TYR A 105 4.18 10.62 -8.49
CA TYR A 105 3.63 9.57 -9.36
C TYR A 105 2.46 10.09 -10.21
N SER A 106 1.49 10.75 -9.57
CA SER A 106 0.36 11.37 -10.27
C SER A 106 0.81 12.35 -11.34
N ARG A 107 1.77 13.24 -11.02
CA ARG A 107 2.27 14.23 -11.99
C ARG A 107 2.98 13.56 -13.16
N ARG A 108 3.79 12.53 -12.88
CA ARG A 108 4.49 11.76 -13.92
C ARG A 108 3.53 11.04 -14.86
N LYS A 109 2.44 10.48 -14.32
CA LYS A 109 1.52 9.63 -15.08
C LYS A 109 0.41 10.41 -15.78
N TYR A 110 -0.16 11.42 -15.12
CA TYR A 110 -1.36 12.13 -15.58
C TYR A 110 -1.14 13.65 -15.73
N GLY A 111 0.09 14.15 -15.55
CA GLY A 111 0.36 15.59 -15.50
C GLY A 111 -0.30 16.26 -14.29
N ASP A 112 -0.59 17.56 -14.40
CA ASP A 112 -1.08 18.37 -13.27
C ASP A 112 -2.60 18.27 -13.03
N ILE A 113 -3.30 17.32 -13.67
CA ILE A 113 -4.76 17.17 -13.60
C ILE A 113 -5.25 17.05 -12.14
N LEU A 114 -4.54 16.26 -11.32
CA LEU A 114 -4.91 15.97 -9.93
C LEU A 114 -4.36 16.97 -8.91
N GLU A 115 -3.44 17.84 -9.32
CA GLU A 115 -2.62 18.69 -8.44
C GLU A 115 -3.48 19.52 -7.46
N LYS A 116 -4.52 20.19 -7.97
CA LYS A 116 -5.44 21.02 -7.16
C LYS A 116 -6.38 20.22 -6.26
N TYR A 117 -6.49 18.90 -6.44
CA TYR A 117 -7.40 18.04 -5.69
C TYR A 117 -6.71 17.33 -4.52
N PHE A 118 -5.37 17.36 -4.46
CA PHE A 118 -4.62 16.71 -3.39
C PHE A 118 -5.04 17.18 -2.00
N SER A 119 -5.07 18.50 -1.80
CA SER A 119 -5.50 19.11 -0.54
C SER A 119 -7.04 19.14 -0.36
N LYS A 120 -7.81 18.70 -1.37
CA LYS A 120 -9.29 18.71 -1.34
C LYS A 120 -9.91 17.34 -1.09
N GLY A 121 -9.11 16.27 -1.03
CA GLY A 121 -9.63 14.93 -0.74
C GLY A 121 -8.62 13.80 -0.94
N ILE A 122 -7.71 13.91 -1.91
CA ILE A 122 -6.81 12.79 -2.22
C ILE A 122 -5.91 12.45 -1.03
N TYR A 123 -5.39 13.43 -0.28
CA TYR A 123 -4.58 13.11 0.91
C TYR A 123 -5.38 12.37 1.99
N GLU A 124 -6.66 12.70 2.17
CA GLU A 124 -7.52 12.06 3.15
C GLU A 124 -7.84 10.61 2.75
N GLU A 125 -8.09 10.39 1.46
CA GLU A 125 -8.30 9.05 0.90
C GLU A 125 -7.02 8.21 0.96
N LEU A 126 -5.86 8.80 0.61
CA LEU A 126 -4.55 8.16 0.75
C LEU A 126 -4.31 7.78 2.21
N TYR A 127 -4.51 8.69 3.16
CA TYR A 127 -4.38 8.36 4.58
C TYR A 127 -5.25 7.17 4.96
N SER A 128 -6.52 7.18 4.58
CA SER A 128 -7.48 6.12 4.92
C SER A 128 -7.05 4.77 4.34
N ALA A 129 -6.65 4.75 3.06
CA ALA A 129 -6.18 3.55 2.38
C ALA A 129 -4.87 2.99 2.98
N LEU A 130 -3.92 3.87 3.29
CA LEU A 130 -2.62 3.50 3.85
C LEU A 130 -2.72 3.10 5.33
N ALA A 131 -3.54 3.80 6.12
CA ALA A 131 -3.78 3.46 7.52
C ALA A 131 -4.42 2.08 7.66
N CYS A 132 -5.30 1.69 6.72
CA CYS A 132 -5.92 0.36 6.70
C CYS A 132 -4.89 -0.78 6.65
N VAL A 133 -3.75 -0.59 5.97
CA VAL A 133 -2.72 -1.63 5.83
C VAL A 133 -1.57 -1.48 6.83
N ALA A 134 -1.25 -0.26 7.26
CA ALA A 134 -0.08 0.01 8.08
C ALA A 134 -0.34 0.00 9.60
N THR A 135 -1.54 0.38 10.06
CA THR A 135 -1.79 0.64 11.49
C THR A 135 -1.42 -0.53 12.40
N ARG A 136 -1.81 -1.76 12.04
CA ARG A 136 -1.50 -2.95 12.84
C ARG A 136 -0.01 -3.21 12.96
N VAL A 137 0.74 -3.00 11.86
CA VAL A 137 2.20 -3.14 11.86
C VAL A 137 2.81 -2.09 12.77
N LEU A 138 2.42 -0.83 12.62
CA LEU A 138 2.95 0.28 13.41
C LEU A 138 2.64 0.16 14.92
N VAL A 139 1.47 -0.38 15.27
CA VAL A 139 1.13 -0.68 16.68
C VAL A 139 1.97 -1.83 17.22
N ASN A 140 2.19 -2.89 16.44
CA ASN A 140 3.06 -3.99 16.85
C ASN A 140 4.51 -3.53 17.05
N GLU A 141 5.00 -2.62 16.20
CA GLU A 141 6.33 -2.03 16.36
C GLU A 141 6.47 -1.23 17.66
N ILE A 142 5.45 -0.47 18.06
CA ILE A 142 5.44 0.19 19.37
C ILE A 142 5.59 -0.85 20.51
N GLN A 143 4.89 -1.97 20.44
CA GLN A 143 4.98 -3.03 21.44
C GLN A 143 6.37 -3.68 21.45
N PHE A 144 6.93 -3.94 20.27
CA PHE A 144 8.29 -4.46 20.15
C PHE A 144 9.35 -3.51 20.72
N LEU A 145 9.14 -2.20 20.55
CA LEU A 145 10.02 -1.14 21.05
C LEU A 145 9.67 -0.66 22.47
N GLU A 146 8.72 -1.28 23.18
CA GLU A 146 8.15 -0.71 24.41
C GLU A 146 9.20 -0.33 25.48
N ASN A 147 10.25 -1.14 25.59
CA ASN A 147 11.36 -0.93 26.53
C ASN A 147 12.45 0.02 26.01
N LYS A 148 12.41 0.38 24.72
CA LYS A 148 13.34 1.29 24.05
C LYS A 148 12.75 2.69 23.87
N LEU A 149 11.41 2.82 23.88
CA LEU A 149 10.72 4.10 23.73
C LEU A 149 10.86 4.97 24.98
N VAL A 150 11.34 6.20 24.77
CA VAL A 150 11.47 7.23 25.82
C VAL A 150 10.08 7.83 26.11
N GLY A 151 9.72 7.92 27.39
CA GLY A 151 8.47 8.53 27.84
C GLY A 151 7.94 7.90 29.13
N LYS A 152 7.34 8.70 30.01
CA LYS A 152 6.79 8.27 31.29
C LYS A 152 5.41 7.61 31.19
N ASN A 153 4.70 7.88 30.10
CA ASN A 153 3.35 7.38 29.84
C ASN A 153 3.18 7.02 28.36
N ALA A 154 2.05 6.37 28.03
CA ALA A 154 1.76 5.89 26.68
C ALA A 154 1.77 7.02 25.63
N ASN A 155 1.26 8.20 25.97
CA ASN A 155 1.20 9.35 25.04
C ASN A 155 2.59 9.91 24.74
N GLU A 156 3.47 9.99 25.74
CA GLU A 156 4.86 10.39 25.57
C GLU A 156 5.63 9.37 24.72
N LYS A 157 5.47 8.07 25.01
CA LYS A 157 6.10 6.99 24.24
C LYS A 157 5.64 7.00 22.78
N TYR A 158 4.33 7.19 22.54
CA TYR A 158 3.78 7.36 21.20
C TYR A 158 4.38 8.57 20.49
N SER A 159 4.44 9.72 21.17
CA SER A 159 5.01 10.94 20.61
C SER A 159 6.49 10.78 20.26
N ALA A 160 7.25 10.07 21.09
CA ALA A 160 8.64 9.73 20.82
C ALA A 160 8.76 8.80 19.61
N TYR A 161 7.91 7.78 19.50
CA TYR A 161 7.87 6.88 18.34
C TYR A 161 7.62 7.65 17.04
N VAL A 162 6.59 8.48 17.00
CA VAL A 162 6.22 9.28 15.81
C VAL A 162 7.33 10.23 15.38
N LYS A 163 8.04 10.87 16.32
CA LYS A 163 9.07 11.89 16.03
C LYS A 163 10.46 11.33 15.80
N MET A 164 10.85 10.27 16.51
CA MET A 164 12.23 9.76 16.49
C MET A 164 12.40 8.56 15.56
N TYR A 165 11.36 7.72 15.45
CA TYR A 165 11.41 6.49 14.64
C TYR A 165 10.76 6.73 13.29
N LEU A 166 9.50 7.15 13.26
CA LEU A 166 8.76 7.32 11.99
C LEU A 166 9.22 8.50 11.12
N SER A 167 10.10 9.37 11.65
CA SER A 167 10.78 10.42 10.88
C SER A 167 12.20 10.07 10.46
N ASN A 168 12.68 8.86 10.80
CA ASN A 168 14.02 8.40 10.45
C ASN A 168 13.96 7.45 9.24
N ASP A 169 14.53 7.88 8.12
CA ASP A 169 14.58 7.11 6.87
C ASP A 169 15.21 5.72 7.06
N GLU A 170 16.28 5.59 7.86
CA GLU A 170 16.95 4.30 8.11
C GLU A 170 16.03 3.32 8.86
N TYR A 171 15.26 3.83 9.83
CA TYR A 171 14.28 3.02 10.55
C TYR A 171 13.14 2.57 9.63
N ILE A 172 12.66 3.46 8.75
CA ILE A 172 11.64 3.10 7.76
C ILE A 172 12.15 2.05 6.78
N GLU A 173 13.41 2.15 6.34
CA GLU A 173 14.03 1.12 5.52
C GLU A 173 14.14 -0.22 6.25
N GLU A 174 14.58 -0.23 7.52
CA GLU A 174 14.62 -1.42 8.36
C GLU A 174 13.21 -2.03 8.52
N LEU A 175 12.19 -1.21 8.79
CA LEU A 175 10.80 -1.63 8.88
C LEU A 175 10.38 -2.39 7.62
N PHE A 176 10.69 -1.88 6.43
CA PHE A 176 10.35 -2.59 5.18
C PHE A 176 11.22 -3.80 4.89
N GLN A 177 12.38 -3.95 5.52
CA GLN A 177 13.13 -5.22 5.48
C GLN A 177 12.43 -6.31 6.29
N PHE A 178 11.81 -5.95 7.42
CA PHE A 178 11.02 -6.88 8.25
C PHE A 178 9.62 -7.13 7.69
N TYR A 179 8.97 -6.09 7.15
CA TYR A 179 7.62 -6.12 6.60
C TYR A 179 7.59 -5.72 5.11
N PRO A 180 8.24 -6.47 4.20
CA PRO A 180 8.34 -6.08 2.79
C PRO A 180 6.98 -6.06 2.07
N LEU A 181 6.03 -6.89 2.51
CA LEU A 181 4.65 -6.86 1.98
C LEU A 181 3.93 -5.55 2.34
N LEU A 182 4.29 -4.89 3.44
CA LEU A 182 3.71 -3.60 3.80
C LEU A 182 4.04 -2.55 2.74
N LEU A 183 5.32 -2.47 2.31
CA LEU A 183 5.72 -1.56 1.24
C LEU A 183 4.92 -1.84 -0.03
N ARG A 184 4.84 -3.12 -0.44
CA ARG A 184 4.08 -3.50 -1.62
C ARG A 184 2.62 -3.03 -1.54
N CYS A 185 1.93 -3.33 -0.44
CA CYS A 185 0.55 -2.91 -0.25
C CYS A 185 0.40 -1.38 -0.25
N ILE A 186 1.32 -0.64 0.35
CA ILE A 186 1.32 0.83 0.34
C ILE A 186 1.39 1.36 -1.10
N LEU A 187 2.32 0.84 -1.90
CA LEU A 187 2.51 1.27 -3.29
C LEU A 187 1.28 0.95 -4.15
N GLU A 188 0.72 -0.26 -4.04
CA GLU A 188 -0.51 -0.66 -4.73
C GLU A 188 -1.71 0.22 -4.34
N LYS A 189 -1.82 0.61 -3.06
CA LYS A 189 -2.86 1.55 -2.59
C LYS A 189 -2.68 2.95 -3.16
N ILE A 190 -1.45 3.44 -3.29
CA ILE A 190 -1.19 4.73 -3.95
C ILE A 190 -1.66 4.68 -5.40
N CYS A 191 -1.28 3.66 -6.17
CA CYS A 191 -1.71 3.50 -7.56
C CYS A 191 -3.24 3.50 -7.65
N SER A 192 -3.90 2.69 -6.83
CA SER A 192 -5.36 2.56 -6.82
C SER A 192 -6.08 3.90 -6.55
N VAL A 193 -5.62 4.66 -5.54
CA VAL A 193 -6.24 5.93 -5.18
C VAL A 193 -6.01 6.98 -6.28
N VAL A 194 -4.79 7.07 -6.79
CA VAL A 194 -4.43 8.05 -7.82
C VAL A 194 -5.18 7.76 -9.13
N GLU A 195 -5.27 6.50 -9.53
CA GLU A 195 -6.05 6.08 -10.70
C GLU A 195 -7.55 6.38 -10.51
N PHE A 196 -8.12 6.03 -9.36
CA PHE A 196 -9.53 6.29 -9.06
C PHE A 196 -9.88 7.79 -9.22
N TYR A 197 -9.07 8.68 -8.64
CA TYR A 197 -9.32 10.12 -8.77
C TYR A 197 -9.12 10.63 -10.19
N HIS A 198 -8.14 10.10 -10.93
CA HIS A 198 -7.97 10.43 -12.34
C HIS A 198 -9.21 10.03 -13.15
N GLN A 199 -9.70 8.80 -13.02
CA GLN A 199 -10.90 8.34 -13.70
C GLN A 199 -12.13 9.19 -13.32
N LEU A 200 -12.30 9.49 -12.03
CA LEU A 200 -13.40 10.32 -11.54
C LEU A 200 -13.41 11.72 -12.20
N ILE A 201 -12.25 12.38 -12.24
CA ILE A 201 -12.12 13.73 -12.80
C ILE A 201 -12.22 13.71 -14.33
N ALA A 202 -11.61 12.73 -14.99
CA ALA A 202 -11.70 12.56 -16.44
C ALA A 202 -13.14 12.34 -16.90
N ASN A 203 -13.88 11.48 -16.20
CA ASN A 203 -15.29 11.21 -16.48
C ASN A 203 -16.14 12.46 -16.25
N TYR A 204 -15.94 13.17 -15.14
CA TYR A 204 -16.65 14.41 -14.85
C TYR A 204 -16.45 15.46 -15.95
N ALA A 205 -15.21 15.65 -16.43
CA ALA A 205 -14.90 16.58 -17.51
C ALA A 205 -15.57 16.19 -18.85
N GLN A 206 -15.62 14.90 -19.18
CA GLN A 206 -16.32 14.42 -20.37
C GLN A 206 -17.84 14.65 -20.29
N THR A 207 -18.43 14.40 -19.12
CA THR A 207 -19.86 14.62 -18.88
C THR A 207 -20.22 16.11 -18.97
N GLU A 208 -19.43 17.02 -18.37
CA GLU A 208 -19.65 18.47 -18.51
C GLU A 208 -19.55 18.96 -19.96
N CYS A 209 -18.59 18.45 -20.73
CA CYS A 209 -18.48 18.75 -22.16
C CYS A 209 -19.75 18.29 -22.91
N GLN A 210 -20.21 17.05 -22.71
CA GLN A 210 -21.42 16.55 -23.37
C GLN A 210 -22.66 17.38 -23.05
N PHE A 211 -22.86 17.79 -21.80
CA PHE A 211 -23.99 18.67 -21.43
C PHE A 211 -23.89 20.08 -22.03
N ARG A 212 -22.68 20.62 -22.23
CA ARG A 212 -22.49 21.91 -22.91
C ARG A 212 -22.77 21.86 -24.41
N TYR A 213 -22.55 20.72 -25.07
CA TYR A 213 -22.78 20.57 -26.51
C TYR A 213 -24.18 20.04 -26.88
N CYS A 214 -24.91 19.42 -25.96
CA CYS A 214 -26.30 18.98 -26.17
C CYS A 214 -27.35 20.04 -25.75
N GLY A 215 -26.92 21.23 -25.30
CA GLY A 215 -27.77 22.32 -24.82
C GLY A 215 -28.02 23.46 -25.82
N THR A 216 -27.70 23.28 -27.10
CA THR A 216 -27.98 24.20 -28.22
C THR A 216 -28.84 23.52 -29.27
#